data_AF-A0A258CPQ2-F1
#
_entry.id   AF-A0A258CPQ2-F1
#
_cell.length_a   1.000
_cell.length_b   1.000
_cell.length_c   1.000
_cell.angle_alpha   90.00
_cell.angle_beta   90.00
_cell.angle_gamma   90.00
#
_symmetry.space_group_name_H-M   'P 1'
#
loop_
_entity.id
_entity.type
_entity.pdbx_description
1 polymer ?
#
loop_
_entity_poly.entity_id
_entity_poly.type
_entity_poly.pdbx_seq_one_letter_code
_entity_poly.pdbx_strand_id
1 'polypeptide(L)'
;MVQCDRVEIQIVTKRISVVEKRLAAIGVTTWPKHAGLLVTVCNQDEAGRDIPRLLALKAKLGIPWVGVSAEPLLGPIDFTNIVPPDRYEMNALHGFDFDQGTHCERLDWIIVGGESGPNARPMHPDWARAIRDQCAAAGTAFFFKQWGSWMPLINREIDDPDWRRDYSYRYADNDRTRWLNLEGGRGFHGDRFHIMGRASKAKAGRLLDGVTHDAMPEAPHG
;
A
#
# COMPACT_ATOMS: atom_id res chain seq x y z
N MET A 1 9.43 -30.34 -23.12
CA MET A 1 9.29 -29.08 -22.35
C MET A 1 7.82 -28.94 -22.01
N VAL A 2 7.43 -29.16 -20.75
CA VAL A 2 6.04 -28.99 -20.34
C VAL A 2 5.80 -27.50 -20.17
N GLN A 3 4.94 -26.92 -21.00
CA GLN A 3 4.50 -25.54 -20.87
C GLN A 3 3.65 -25.42 -19.59
N CYS A 4 4.08 -24.58 -18.65
CA CYS A 4 3.33 -24.33 -17.42
C CYS A 4 2.57 -23.02 -17.60
N ASP A 5 1.37 -23.11 -18.17
CA ASP A 5 0.55 -21.94 -18.55
C ASP A 5 -0.23 -21.34 -17.35
N ARG A 6 0.09 -21.74 -16.12
CA ARG A 6 -0.63 -21.37 -14.88
C ARG A 6 0.22 -20.65 -13.84
N VAL A 7 1.47 -20.27 -14.16
CA VAL A 7 2.32 -19.53 -13.21
C VAL A 7 2.21 -18.04 -13.49
N GLU A 8 1.50 -17.34 -12.62
CA GLU A 8 1.56 -15.88 -12.55
C GLU A 8 2.73 -15.46 -11.66
N ILE A 9 3.68 -14.73 -12.24
CA ILE A 9 4.89 -14.30 -11.54
C ILE A 9 4.70 -12.88 -10.98
N GLN A 10 5.01 -12.69 -9.70
CA GLN A 10 5.05 -11.39 -9.06
C GLN A 10 6.52 -10.95 -8.93
N ILE A 11 6.94 -9.97 -9.73
CA ILE A 11 8.28 -9.38 -9.60
C ILE A 11 8.17 -8.17 -8.67
N VAL A 12 8.92 -8.17 -7.56
CA VAL A 12 8.88 -7.06 -6.58
C VAL A 12 10.23 -6.36 -6.52
N THR A 13 10.23 -5.03 -6.55
CA THR A 13 11.46 -4.22 -6.44
C THR A 13 11.27 -2.97 -5.58
N LYS A 14 12.34 -2.55 -4.90
CA LYS A 14 12.43 -1.22 -4.25
C LYS A 14 13.10 -0.17 -5.12
N ARG A 15 13.65 -0.57 -6.28
CA ARG A 15 14.50 0.25 -7.13
C ARG A 15 13.98 0.24 -8.56
N ILE A 16 12.83 0.86 -8.76
CA ILE A 16 12.18 0.94 -10.08
C ILE A 16 13.12 1.53 -11.14
N SER A 17 13.97 2.49 -10.75
CA SER A 17 14.96 3.17 -11.61
C SER A 17 16.00 2.24 -12.23
N VAL A 18 16.16 1.02 -11.72
CA VAL A 18 17.20 0.07 -12.19
C VAL A 18 16.59 -1.02 -13.09
N VAL A 19 15.25 -1.09 -13.21
CA VAL A 19 14.57 -2.15 -13.95
C VAL A 19 14.99 -2.17 -15.42
N GLU A 20 14.94 -1.03 -16.11
CA GLU A 20 15.33 -0.96 -17.53
C GLU A 20 16.78 -1.37 -17.77
N LYS A 21 17.70 -0.86 -16.93
CA LYS A 21 19.12 -1.22 -17.00
C LYS A 21 19.33 -2.73 -16.80
N ARG A 22 18.55 -3.35 -15.90
CA ARG A 22 18.62 -4.81 -15.66
C ARG A 22 18.07 -5.61 -16.82
N LEU A 23 16.92 -5.19 -17.39
CA LEU A 23 16.34 -5.84 -18.56
C LEU A 23 17.29 -5.79 -19.77
N ALA A 24 17.90 -4.62 -20.01
CA ALA A 24 18.87 -4.44 -21.08
C ALA A 24 20.10 -5.35 -20.90
N ALA A 25 20.59 -5.51 -19.66
CA ALA A 25 21.74 -6.35 -19.36
C ALA A 25 21.51 -7.85 -19.64
N ILE A 26 20.25 -8.30 -19.64
CA ILE A 26 19.88 -9.69 -19.95
C ILE A 26 19.23 -9.84 -21.33
N GLY A 27 19.26 -8.78 -22.15
CA GLY A 27 18.75 -8.81 -23.53
C GLY A 27 17.22 -8.96 -23.64
N VAL A 28 16.47 -8.69 -22.57
CA VAL A 28 15.00 -8.79 -22.59
C VAL A 28 14.41 -7.52 -23.20
N THR A 29 13.77 -7.67 -24.36
CA THR A 29 13.11 -6.59 -25.12
C THR A 29 11.59 -6.65 -25.07
N THR A 30 11.02 -7.75 -24.58
CA THR A 30 9.56 -7.96 -24.44
C THR A 30 9.26 -8.44 -23.03
N TRP A 31 8.26 -7.84 -22.38
CA TRP A 31 7.86 -8.28 -21.05
C TRP A 31 7.06 -9.60 -21.11
N PRO A 32 7.30 -10.57 -20.19
CA PRO A 32 6.53 -11.81 -20.17
C PRO A 32 5.06 -11.54 -19.79
N LYS A 33 4.12 -12.02 -20.61
CA LYS A 33 2.67 -11.81 -20.43
C LYS A 33 2.08 -12.39 -19.14
N HIS A 34 2.79 -13.28 -18.47
CA HIS A 34 2.36 -13.94 -17.23
C HIS A 34 3.06 -13.36 -15.98
N ALA A 35 3.77 -12.25 -16.09
CA ALA A 35 4.42 -11.61 -14.95
C ALA A 35 3.95 -10.18 -14.77
N GLY A 36 3.64 -9.79 -13.54
CA GLY A 36 3.46 -8.39 -13.18
C GLY A 36 4.64 -7.82 -12.41
N LEU A 37 4.60 -6.51 -12.20
CA LEU A 37 5.64 -5.76 -11.52
C LEU A 37 5.05 -4.97 -10.35
N LEU A 38 5.56 -5.21 -9.15
CA LEU A 38 5.30 -4.39 -7.97
C LEU A 38 6.49 -3.51 -7.62
N VAL A 39 6.19 -2.27 -7.23
CA VAL A 39 7.15 -1.41 -6.54
C VAL A 39 6.79 -1.28 -5.06
N THR A 40 7.79 -1.33 -4.18
CA THR A 40 7.58 -0.99 -2.76
C THR A 40 7.64 0.52 -2.56
N VAL A 41 6.64 1.06 -1.86
CA VAL A 41 6.65 2.44 -1.33
C VAL A 41 6.22 2.40 0.13
N CYS A 42 6.65 3.34 0.94
CA CYS A 42 6.33 3.36 2.37
C CYS A 42 5.51 4.60 2.78
N ASN A 43 5.44 5.62 1.93
CA ASN A 43 4.80 6.92 2.19
C ASN A 43 4.50 7.66 0.87
N GLN A 44 3.83 8.81 0.97
CA GLN A 44 3.44 9.66 -0.16
C GLN A 44 4.63 10.09 -1.03
N ASP A 45 5.77 10.46 -0.43
CA ASP A 45 6.94 10.93 -1.19
C ASP A 45 7.54 9.82 -2.08
N GLU A 46 7.64 8.61 -1.53
CA GLU A 46 8.06 7.44 -2.29
C GLU A 46 7.05 7.09 -3.39
N ALA A 47 5.75 7.23 -3.12
CA ALA A 47 4.67 7.04 -4.09
C ALA A 47 4.79 8.04 -5.26
N GLY A 48 4.95 9.35 -4.96
CA GLY A 48 5.20 10.41 -5.93
C GLY A 48 6.41 10.15 -6.83
N ARG A 49 7.50 9.63 -6.24
CA ARG A 49 8.74 9.35 -6.97
C ARG A 49 8.67 8.10 -7.85
N ASP A 50 8.01 7.03 -7.41
CA ASP A 50 8.13 5.70 -8.03
C ASP A 50 6.92 5.26 -8.86
N ILE A 51 5.70 5.66 -8.50
CA ILE A 51 4.48 5.26 -9.22
C ILE A 51 4.47 5.79 -10.66
N PRO A 52 4.80 7.06 -10.95
CA PRO A 52 4.83 7.55 -12.32
C PRO A 52 5.79 6.76 -13.21
N ARG A 53 6.93 6.32 -12.66
CA ARG A 53 7.91 5.50 -13.37
C ARG A 53 7.40 4.09 -13.62
N LEU A 54 6.71 3.50 -12.65
CA LEU A 54 6.08 2.18 -12.79
C LEU A 54 5.01 2.19 -13.90
N LEU A 55 4.15 3.21 -13.93
CA LEU A 55 3.09 3.36 -14.94
C LEU A 55 3.69 3.60 -16.34
N ALA A 56 4.75 4.43 -16.44
CA ALA A 56 5.47 4.61 -17.69
C ALA A 56 6.12 3.30 -18.19
N LEU A 57 6.65 2.47 -17.28
CA LEU A 57 7.18 1.14 -17.63
C LEU A 57 6.10 0.18 -18.08
N LYS A 58 4.91 0.20 -17.44
CA LYS A 58 3.75 -0.59 -17.87
C LYS A 58 3.42 -0.33 -19.32
N ALA A 59 3.22 0.93 -19.68
CA ALA A 59 2.93 1.36 -21.05
C ALA A 59 4.05 0.97 -22.02
N LYS A 60 5.31 1.26 -21.66
CA LYS A 60 6.47 1.04 -22.53
C LYS A 60 6.74 -0.43 -22.83
N LEU A 61 6.54 -1.31 -21.85
CA LEU A 61 6.92 -2.73 -21.95
C LEU A 61 5.71 -3.66 -22.15
N GLY A 62 4.48 -3.13 -22.11
CA GLY A 62 3.26 -3.93 -22.19
C GLY A 62 3.12 -4.86 -20.98
N ILE A 63 3.43 -4.37 -19.78
CA ILE A 63 3.32 -5.16 -18.55
C ILE A 63 1.83 -5.46 -18.30
N PRO A 64 1.41 -6.73 -18.13
CA PRO A 64 0.00 -7.10 -18.05
C PRO A 64 -0.72 -6.48 -16.84
N TRP A 65 -0.01 -6.38 -15.71
CA TRP A 65 -0.49 -5.69 -14.53
C TRP A 65 0.69 -5.16 -13.70
N VAL A 66 0.47 -4.04 -13.02
CA VAL A 66 1.42 -3.46 -12.07
C VAL A 66 0.73 -3.16 -10.74
N GLY A 67 1.52 -3.10 -9.69
CA GLY A 67 0.99 -2.80 -8.37
C GLY A 67 1.98 -2.13 -7.44
N VAL A 68 1.47 -1.77 -6.28
CA VAL A 68 2.25 -1.17 -5.20
C VAL A 68 2.21 -2.08 -3.98
N SER A 69 3.38 -2.36 -3.42
CA SER A 69 3.50 -2.92 -2.09
C SER A 69 3.76 -1.77 -1.11
N ALA A 70 2.71 -1.27 -0.47
CA ALA A 70 2.78 -0.23 0.54
C ALA A 70 3.25 -0.83 1.89
N GLU A 71 4.52 -1.26 1.95
CA GLU A 71 5.06 -2.11 3.01
C GLU A 71 6.54 -1.82 3.38
N PRO A 72 6.84 -1.49 4.66
CA PRO A 72 5.86 -1.12 5.69
C PRO A 72 5.17 0.19 5.31
N LEU A 73 3.85 0.29 5.58
CA LEU A 73 3.15 1.58 5.46
C LEU A 73 3.53 2.47 6.65
N LEU A 74 4.27 3.54 6.37
CA LEU A 74 4.86 4.44 7.36
C LEU A 74 4.21 5.83 7.38
N GLY A 75 3.27 6.09 6.48
CA GLY A 75 2.47 7.31 6.41
C GLY A 75 1.25 7.09 5.53
N PRO A 76 0.31 8.05 5.52
CA PRO A 76 -0.81 8.01 4.59
C PRO A 76 -0.32 8.06 3.14
N ILE A 77 -1.08 7.41 2.25
CA ILE A 77 -0.88 7.51 0.80
C ILE A 77 -2.24 7.76 0.16
N ASP A 78 -2.31 8.82 -0.64
CA ASP A 78 -3.42 9.08 -1.54
C ASP A 78 -2.99 8.68 -2.95
N PHE A 79 -3.49 7.54 -3.44
CA PHE A 79 -3.20 7.04 -4.79
C PHE A 79 -4.03 7.76 -5.87
N THR A 80 -5.03 8.55 -5.47
CA THR A 80 -5.79 9.40 -6.38
C THR A 80 -5.12 10.75 -6.61
N ASN A 81 -4.17 11.11 -5.73
CA ASN A 81 -3.36 12.33 -5.78
C ASN A 81 -1.87 11.99 -5.64
N ILE A 82 -1.24 11.61 -6.76
CA ILE A 82 0.20 11.37 -6.83
C ILE A 82 0.86 12.60 -7.43
N VAL A 83 1.76 13.24 -6.69
CA VAL A 83 2.52 14.42 -7.15
C VAL A 83 3.95 13.99 -7.49
N PRO A 84 4.33 13.92 -8.78
CA PRO A 84 5.70 13.64 -9.18
C PRO A 84 6.63 14.82 -8.84
N PRO A 85 7.94 14.58 -8.61
CA PRO A 85 8.88 15.67 -8.28
C PRO A 85 9.02 16.75 -9.37
N ASP A 86 8.68 16.42 -10.62
CA ASP A 86 8.92 17.22 -11.82
C ASP A 86 7.64 17.49 -12.64
N ARG A 87 6.46 17.14 -12.14
CA ARG A 87 5.17 17.26 -12.84
C ARG A 87 4.03 17.62 -11.89
N TYR A 88 2.85 17.90 -12.45
CA TYR A 88 1.63 18.07 -11.68
C TYR A 88 0.99 16.71 -11.32
N GLU A 89 -0.04 16.79 -10.48
CA GLU A 89 -0.78 15.67 -9.91
C GLU A 89 -1.28 14.66 -10.96
N MET A 90 -1.33 13.38 -10.59
CA MET A 90 -1.98 12.32 -11.36
C MET A 90 -2.82 11.43 -10.46
N ASN A 91 -3.88 10.85 -11.02
CA ASN A 91 -4.68 9.83 -10.38
C ASN A 91 -4.24 8.44 -10.84
N ALA A 92 -3.44 7.77 -10.01
CA ALA A 92 -2.86 6.47 -10.34
C ALA A 92 -3.86 5.31 -10.31
N LEU A 93 -5.03 5.49 -9.68
CA LEU A 93 -6.10 4.48 -9.64
C LEU A 93 -7.03 4.58 -10.85
N HIS A 94 -7.32 5.80 -11.31
CA HIS A 94 -8.18 6.03 -12.47
C HIS A 94 -7.43 6.15 -13.80
N GLY A 95 -6.09 6.22 -13.78
CA GLY A 95 -5.26 6.31 -14.98
C GLY A 95 -5.45 7.65 -15.68
N PHE A 96 -5.26 8.74 -14.93
CA PHE A 96 -5.43 10.10 -15.45
C PHE A 96 -4.28 11.00 -15.02
N ASP A 97 -3.67 11.69 -15.98
CA ASP A 97 -2.63 12.68 -15.77
C ASP A 97 -3.25 14.09 -15.88
N PHE A 98 -3.28 14.85 -14.77
CA PHE A 98 -3.91 16.17 -14.74
C PHE A 98 -3.05 17.26 -15.42
N ASP A 99 -1.73 17.07 -15.52
CA ASP A 99 -0.85 17.99 -16.24
C ASP A 99 -1.16 17.98 -17.73
N GLN A 100 -1.23 16.78 -18.29
CA GLN A 100 -1.44 16.59 -19.73
C GLN A 100 -2.93 16.57 -20.11
N GLY A 101 -3.83 16.40 -19.14
CA GLY A 101 -5.27 16.20 -19.38
C GLY A 101 -5.54 14.93 -20.20
N THR A 102 -4.71 13.90 -20.04
CA THR A 102 -4.78 12.67 -20.85
C THR A 102 -4.89 11.42 -19.97
N HIS A 103 -5.43 10.36 -20.56
CA HIS A 103 -5.43 9.05 -19.94
C HIS A 103 -4.04 8.43 -19.95
N CYS A 104 -3.69 7.76 -18.86
CA CYS A 104 -2.46 7.01 -18.69
C CYS A 104 -2.76 5.62 -18.11
N GLU A 105 -1.71 4.82 -17.96
CA GLU A 105 -1.83 3.54 -17.25
C GLU A 105 -2.27 3.74 -15.80
N ARG A 106 -2.93 2.72 -15.23
CA ARG A 106 -3.34 2.70 -13.82
C ARG A 106 -2.70 1.54 -13.05
N LEU A 107 -2.71 1.66 -11.73
CA LEU A 107 -2.39 0.58 -10.81
C LEU A 107 -3.52 -0.46 -10.81
N ASP A 108 -3.15 -1.73 -10.88
CA ASP A 108 -4.09 -2.84 -10.88
C ASP A 108 -4.23 -3.46 -9.48
N TRP A 109 -3.20 -3.28 -8.63
CA TRP A 109 -3.14 -3.92 -7.32
C TRP A 109 -2.41 -3.08 -6.27
N ILE A 110 -2.97 -3.00 -5.06
CA ILE A 110 -2.32 -2.41 -3.90
C ILE A 110 -2.29 -3.42 -2.75
N ILE A 111 -1.08 -3.67 -2.24
CA ILE A 111 -0.81 -4.48 -1.05
C ILE A 111 -0.49 -3.53 0.09
N VAL A 112 -1.15 -3.67 1.25
CA VAL A 112 -0.86 -2.91 2.47
C VAL A 112 -0.39 -3.84 3.59
N GLY A 113 0.65 -3.42 4.30
CA GLY A 113 1.12 -4.13 5.48
C GLY A 113 2.03 -3.35 6.39
N GLY A 114 1.97 -3.67 7.68
CA GLY A 114 2.76 -3.03 8.72
C GLY A 114 4.14 -3.66 8.93
N GLU A 115 5.00 -2.92 9.63
CA GLU A 115 6.39 -3.30 9.89
C GLU A 115 6.47 -4.49 10.88
N SER A 116 7.41 -5.41 10.65
CA SER A 116 7.68 -6.56 11.52
C SER A 116 9.05 -6.47 12.17
N GLY A 117 9.25 -7.19 13.28
CA GLY A 117 10.51 -7.22 14.04
C GLY A 117 10.51 -6.39 15.33
N PRO A 118 11.64 -6.40 16.07
CA PRO A 118 11.75 -5.80 17.40
C PRO A 118 11.62 -4.27 17.38
N ASN A 119 12.06 -3.61 16.30
CA ASN A 119 12.01 -2.15 16.16
C ASN A 119 10.87 -1.66 15.25
N ALA A 120 9.91 -2.55 14.95
CA ALA A 120 8.77 -2.21 14.11
C ALA A 120 8.03 -0.98 14.62
N ARG A 121 7.65 -0.10 13.69
CA ARG A 121 6.72 1.01 13.92
C ARG A 121 5.28 0.53 13.69
N PRO A 122 4.31 0.98 14.50
CA PRO A 122 2.91 0.68 14.25
C PRO A 122 2.40 1.48 13.03
N MET A 123 1.57 0.84 12.21
CA MET A 123 0.84 1.48 11.12
C MET A 123 -0.49 2.03 11.65
N HIS A 124 -0.84 3.26 11.29
CA HIS A 124 -2.14 3.81 11.69
C HIS A 124 -3.29 3.07 10.98
N PRO A 125 -4.34 2.61 11.70
CA PRO A 125 -5.45 1.88 11.11
C PRO A 125 -6.16 2.63 9.97
N ASP A 126 -6.35 3.94 10.12
CA ASP A 126 -7.07 4.73 9.11
C ASP A 126 -6.30 4.87 7.80
N TRP A 127 -4.97 4.70 7.78
CA TRP A 127 -4.23 4.69 6.51
C TRP A 127 -4.59 3.47 5.68
N ALA A 128 -4.65 2.29 6.31
CA ALA A 128 -5.04 1.06 5.62
C ALA A 128 -6.51 1.10 5.18
N ARG A 129 -7.40 1.67 5.99
CA ARG A 129 -8.82 1.88 5.65
C ARG A 129 -8.99 2.84 4.49
N ALA A 130 -8.32 3.99 4.52
CA ALA A 130 -8.37 4.97 3.43
C ALA A 130 -7.90 4.36 2.10
N ILE A 131 -6.82 3.58 2.11
CA ILE A 131 -6.35 2.89 0.90
C ILE A 131 -7.35 1.84 0.42
N ARG A 132 -7.93 1.04 1.33
CA ARG A 132 -9.01 0.09 1.00
C ARG A 132 -10.18 0.80 0.30
N ASP A 133 -10.60 1.93 0.85
CA ASP A 133 -11.76 2.67 0.37
C ASP A 133 -11.47 3.36 -0.98
N GLN A 134 -10.25 3.89 -1.18
CA GLN A 134 -9.77 4.35 -2.48
C GLN A 134 -9.79 3.23 -3.53
N CYS A 135 -9.26 2.05 -3.21
CA CYS A 135 -9.28 0.88 -4.09
C CYS A 135 -10.71 0.46 -4.44
N ALA A 136 -11.60 0.41 -3.45
CA ALA A 136 -13.00 0.04 -3.66
C ALA A 136 -13.73 1.04 -4.58
N ALA A 137 -13.47 2.35 -4.42
CA ALA A 137 -14.05 3.39 -5.27
C ALA A 137 -13.55 3.32 -6.73
N ALA A 138 -12.29 2.92 -6.94
CA ALA A 138 -11.69 2.82 -8.26
C ALA A 138 -11.87 1.44 -8.94
N GLY A 139 -12.31 0.42 -8.20
CA GLY A 139 -12.32 -0.96 -8.67
C GLY A 139 -10.91 -1.57 -8.79
N THR A 140 -9.94 -1.08 -8.01
CA THR A 140 -8.57 -1.61 -7.97
C THR A 140 -8.47 -2.73 -6.93
N ALA A 141 -7.71 -3.79 -7.23
CA ALA A 141 -7.54 -4.88 -6.27
C ALA A 141 -6.82 -4.40 -5.00
N PHE A 142 -7.34 -4.78 -3.84
CA PHE A 142 -6.78 -4.46 -2.54
C PHE A 142 -6.45 -5.73 -1.75
N PHE A 143 -5.22 -5.81 -1.25
CA PHE A 143 -4.75 -6.91 -0.42
C PHE A 143 -4.19 -6.37 0.90
N PHE A 144 -4.82 -6.73 2.01
CA PHE A 144 -4.29 -6.42 3.33
C PHE A 144 -3.45 -7.61 3.83
N LYS A 145 -2.13 -7.46 3.80
CA LYS A 145 -1.23 -8.57 4.14
C LYS A 145 -1.23 -8.87 5.61
N GLN A 146 -1.01 -7.85 6.46
CA GLN A 146 -0.96 -7.97 7.92
C GLN A 146 -0.66 -6.62 8.60
N TRP A 147 -0.89 -6.57 9.91
CA TRP A 147 -0.49 -5.43 10.75
C TRP A 147 1.00 -5.38 11.13
N GLY A 148 1.73 -6.51 11.03
CA GLY A 148 3.13 -6.60 11.44
C GLY A 148 3.31 -6.97 12.92
N SER A 149 4.21 -6.28 13.65
CA SER A 149 4.46 -6.51 15.10
C SER A 149 3.57 -5.66 16.03
N TRP A 150 2.54 -5.03 15.47
CA TRP A 150 1.58 -4.20 16.19
C TRP A 150 0.17 -4.57 15.75
N MET A 151 -0.83 -4.28 16.57
CA MET A 151 -2.24 -4.41 16.18
C MET A 151 -3.10 -3.36 16.90
N PRO A 152 -4.26 -2.97 16.35
CA PRO A 152 -5.23 -2.17 17.07
C PRO A 152 -5.70 -2.90 18.33
N LEU A 153 -5.66 -2.24 19.48
CA LEU A 153 -6.18 -2.79 20.75
C LEU A 153 -7.68 -2.54 20.93
N ILE A 154 -8.20 -1.53 20.25
CA ILE A 154 -9.59 -1.11 20.24
C ILE A 154 -9.94 -0.71 18.81
N ASN A 155 -11.18 -0.96 18.39
CA ASN A 155 -11.70 -0.41 17.15
C ASN A 155 -12.60 0.78 17.50
N ARG A 156 -12.05 2.00 17.56
CA ARG A 156 -12.81 3.16 18.04
C ARG A 156 -14.03 3.51 17.21
N GLU A 157 -14.05 3.16 15.92
CA GLU A 157 -15.23 3.35 15.08
C GLU A 157 -16.43 2.48 15.54
N ILE A 158 -16.17 1.37 16.24
CA ILE A 158 -17.20 0.46 16.78
C ILE A 158 -17.34 0.61 18.29
N ASP A 159 -16.22 0.60 19.01
CA ASP A 159 -16.15 0.58 20.47
C ASP A 159 -16.33 1.97 21.09
N ASP A 160 -16.15 3.05 20.33
CA ASP A 160 -16.18 4.44 20.79
C ASP A 160 -16.70 5.41 19.71
N PRO A 161 -17.95 5.21 19.24
CA PRO A 161 -18.46 5.87 18.02
C PRO A 161 -18.56 7.39 18.15
N ASP A 162 -18.61 7.94 19.37
CA ASP A 162 -18.63 9.38 19.61
C ASP A 162 -17.24 9.96 19.93
N TRP A 163 -16.21 9.11 19.96
CA TRP A 163 -14.79 9.44 20.15
C TRP A 163 -14.48 10.12 21.49
N ARG A 164 -15.36 10.01 22.49
CA ARG A 164 -15.22 10.70 23.79
C ARG A 164 -14.70 9.82 24.91
N ARG A 165 -14.60 8.49 24.74
CA ARG A 165 -14.09 7.62 25.80
C ARG A 165 -12.62 7.93 26.09
N ASP A 166 -12.34 8.17 27.37
CA ASP A 166 -10.97 8.23 27.86
C ASP A 166 -10.42 6.81 28.01
N TYR A 167 -9.28 6.55 27.38
CA TYR A 167 -8.56 5.28 27.44
C TYR A 167 -7.22 5.40 28.17
N SER A 168 -6.89 6.59 28.69
CA SER A 168 -5.63 6.92 29.37
C SER A 168 -5.34 6.03 30.57
N TYR A 169 -6.36 5.72 31.35
CA TYR A 169 -6.24 4.87 32.54
C TYR A 169 -5.92 3.40 32.20
N ARG A 170 -6.22 2.95 30.98
CA ARG A 170 -6.04 1.54 30.56
C ARG A 170 -4.80 1.32 29.73
N TYR A 171 -4.38 2.35 28.97
CA TYR A 171 -3.35 2.23 27.95
C TYR A 171 -2.39 3.41 27.99
N ALA A 172 -1.31 3.34 28.78
CA ALA A 172 -0.27 4.36 28.70
C ALA A 172 0.50 4.29 27.37
N ASP A 173 0.89 5.43 26.79
CA ASP A 173 1.80 5.46 25.63
C ASP A 173 3.24 5.12 26.07
N ASN A 174 3.73 3.97 25.62
CA ASN A 174 5.03 3.40 25.95
C ASN A 174 5.46 2.34 24.91
N ASP A 175 6.54 1.61 25.17
CA ASP A 175 7.09 0.66 24.19
C ASP A 175 6.21 -0.54 23.85
N ARG A 176 5.18 -0.81 24.66
CA ARG A 176 4.19 -1.87 24.44
C ARG A 176 2.90 -1.34 23.82
N THR A 177 2.60 -0.05 23.96
CA THR A 177 1.35 0.56 23.53
C THR A 177 1.58 1.95 22.96
N ARG A 178 1.09 2.25 21.75
CA ARG A 178 1.27 3.56 21.10
C ARG A 178 -0.07 4.21 20.81
N TRP A 179 -0.14 5.51 21.05
CA TRP A 179 -1.28 6.33 20.65
C TRP A 179 -0.88 7.02 19.36
N LEU A 180 -1.52 6.67 18.26
CA LEU A 180 -1.21 7.23 16.95
C LEU A 180 -2.24 8.25 16.55
N ASN A 181 -1.78 9.44 16.18
CA ASN A 181 -2.59 10.41 15.45
C ASN A 181 -2.54 10.13 13.94
N LEU A 182 -3.38 10.80 13.16
CA LEU A 182 -3.48 10.60 11.71
C LEU A 182 -2.18 10.93 10.95
N GLU A 183 -1.36 11.84 11.48
CA GLU A 183 -0.04 12.18 10.89
C GLU A 183 1.02 11.09 11.15
N GLY A 184 0.73 10.09 12.00
CA GLY A 184 1.66 9.04 12.38
C GLY A 184 2.54 9.39 13.58
N GLY A 185 2.31 10.55 14.17
CA GLY A 185 2.90 11.02 15.42
C GLY A 185 2.27 10.37 16.67
N ARG A 186 2.79 10.76 17.84
CA ARG A 186 2.35 10.23 19.14
C ARG A 186 1.57 11.25 19.95
N GLY A 187 0.60 10.77 20.72
CA GLY A 187 -0.08 11.56 21.75
C GLY A 187 -1.48 12.05 21.38
N PHE A 188 -2.10 12.76 22.32
CA PHE A 188 -3.44 13.34 22.17
C PHE A 188 -3.33 14.82 21.81
N HIS A 189 -3.59 15.16 20.54
CA HIS A 189 -3.57 16.53 20.03
C HIS A 189 -4.98 17.06 19.72
N GLY A 190 -6.00 16.59 20.45
CA GLY A 190 -7.40 16.94 20.18
C GLY A 190 -8.04 16.20 19.00
N ASP A 191 -7.24 15.49 18.20
CA ASP A 191 -7.68 14.67 17.07
C ASP A 191 -8.05 13.23 17.46
N ARG A 192 -8.76 12.57 16.54
CA ARG A 192 -8.98 11.11 16.55
C ARG A 192 -7.62 10.40 16.61
N PHE A 193 -7.42 9.53 17.60
CA PHE A 193 -6.23 8.70 17.74
C PHE A 193 -6.60 7.22 17.91
N HIS A 194 -5.73 6.33 17.42
CA HIS A 194 -5.85 4.89 17.61
C HIS A 194 -4.82 4.37 18.62
N ILE A 195 -5.20 3.33 19.37
CA ILE A 195 -4.33 2.69 20.34
C ILE A 195 -3.82 1.38 19.75
N MET A 196 -2.52 1.31 19.52
CA MET A 196 -1.82 0.16 18.97
C MET A 196 -1.07 -0.57 20.08
N GLY A 197 -1.08 -1.89 20.07
CA GLY A 197 -0.36 -2.73 21.02
C GLY A 197 0.64 -3.64 20.35
N ARG A 198 1.78 -3.90 21.00
CA ARG A 198 2.76 -4.88 20.54
C ARG A 198 2.13 -6.27 20.48
N ALA A 199 2.35 -6.94 19.35
CA ALA A 199 1.87 -8.30 19.12
C ALA A 199 2.92 -9.10 18.35
N SER A 200 2.89 -10.42 18.49
CA SER A 200 3.59 -11.28 17.56
C SER A 200 2.92 -11.19 16.19
N LYS A 201 3.68 -11.43 15.12
CA LYS A 201 3.16 -11.45 13.74
C LYS A 201 1.92 -12.36 13.61
N ALA A 202 1.97 -13.54 14.23
CA ALA A 202 0.87 -14.50 14.23
C ALA A 202 -0.39 -13.96 14.93
N LYS A 203 -0.23 -13.22 16.04
CA LYS A 203 -1.34 -12.64 16.79
C LYS A 203 -1.93 -11.40 16.11
N ALA A 204 -1.09 -10.57 15.51
CA ALA A 204 -1.52 -9.36 14.83
C ALA A 204 -2.42 -9.69 13.62
N GLY A 205 -2.07 -10.74 12.88
CA GLY A 205 -2.96 -11.35 11.90
C GLY A 205 -3.17 -10.52 10.62
N ARG A 206 -4.15 -10.96 9.83
CA ARG A 206 -4.46 -10.49 8.47
C ARG A 206 -5.83 -9.80 8.34
N LEU A 207 -6.49 -9.54 9.46
CA LEU A 207 -7.85 -8.98 9.46
C LEU A 207 -7.77 -7.46 9.55
N LEU A 208 -8.41 -6.77 8.61
CA LEU A 208 -8.69 -5.34 8.68
C LEU A 208 -10.19 -5.18 8.96
N ASP A 209 -10.53 -4.60 10.10
CA ASP A 209 -11.91 -4.48 10.59
C ASP A 209 -12.64 -5.84 10.67
N GLY A 210 -11.91 -6.89 11.07
CA GLY A 210 -12.46 -8.25 11.23
C GLY A 210 -12.62 -9.05 9.93
N VAL A 211 -12.27 -8.47 8.79
CA VAL A 211 -12.43 -9.09 7.46
C VAL A 211 -11.06 -9.30 6.81
N THR A 212 -10.92 -10.39 6.06
CA THR A 212 -9.75 -10.64 5.21
C THR A 212 -9.93 -9.93 3.87
N HIS A 213 -8.86 -9.27 3.41
CA HIS A 213 -8.84 -8.60 2.10
C HIS A 213 -7.74 -9.23 1.24
N ASP A 214 -8.12 -10.10 0.29
CA ASP A 214 -7.20 -10.92 -0.50
C ASP A 214 -7.35 -10.72 -2.02
N ALA A 215 -7.92 -9.58 -2.46
CA ALA A 215 -8.12 -9.35 -3.89
C ALA A 215 -6.79 -9.31 -4.65
N MET A 216 -6.79 -9.86 -5.86
CA MET A 216 -5.66 -9.95 -6.79
C MET A 216 -6.00 -9.18 -8.07
N PRO A 217 -5.00 -8.69 -8.83
CA PRO A 217 -5.28 -8.05 -10.10
C PRO A 217 -5.90 -9.06 -11.07
N GLU A 218 -6.90 -8.63 -11.84
CA GLU A 218 -7.40 -9.43 -12.95
C GLU A 218 -6.32 -9.42 -14.04
N ALA A 219 -5.67 -10.57 -14.26
CA ALA A 219 -4.81 -10.72 -15.43
C ALA A 219 -5.67 -10.51 -16.68
N PRO A 220 -5.26 -9.70 -17.67
CA PRO A 220 -6.01 -9.59 -18.91
C PRO A 220 -6.15 -10.99 -19.50
N HIS A 221 -7.36 -11.54 -19.50
CA HIS A 221 -7.66 -12.76 -20.22
C HIS A 221 -7.46 -12.45 -21.70
N GLY A 222 -6.34 -12.91 -22.25
CA GLY A 222 -6.02 -12.79 -23.67
C GLY A 222 -6.96 -13.58 -24.55
#